data_AF-A0AAW2WS17-F1
#
_entry.id   AF-A0AAW2WS17-F1
#
_cell.length_a   1.000
_cell.length_b   1.000
_cell.length_c   1.000
_cell.angle_alpha   90.00
_cell.angle_beta   90.00
_cell.angle_gamma   90.00
#
_symmetry.space_group_name_H-M   'P 1'
#
loop_
_entity.id
_entity.type
_entity.pdbx_description
1 polymer ?
#
loop_
_entity_poly.entity_id
_entity_poly.type
_entity_poly.pdbx_seq_one_letter_code
_entity_poly.pdbx_strand_id
1 'polypeptide(L)' 'MSLFKKGLEMFVALSRLHMSPTKSHLILSKSAQYNRDRLLRVLGFQEGQLPVRYPGLPLIASRLSLSDCKPFED' A
#
# COMPACT_ATOMS: atom_id res chain seq x y z
N MET A 1 2.68 15.56 13.46
CA MET A 1 1.79 14.86 12.51
C MET A 1 2.55 14.68 11.20
N SER A 2 2.59 13.50 10.58
CA SER A 2 3.38 13.29 9.35
C SER A 2 2.80 14.11 8.18
N LEU A 3 3.67 14.67 7.33
CA LEU A 3 3.26 15.46 6.16
C LEU A 3 2.29 14.69 5.26
N PHE A 4 2.52 13.39 5.10
CA PHE A 4 1.70 12.50 4.29
C PHE A 4 0.25 12.39 4.80
N LYS A 5 0.04 12.20 6.12
CA LYS A 5 -1.32 12.14 6.70
C LYS A 5 -2.07 13.45 6.48
N LYS A 6 -1.39 14.60 6.67
CA LYS A 6 -1.99 15.92 6.44
C LYS A 6 -2.40 16.12 4.98
N GLY A 7 -1.60 15.63 4.04
CA GLY A 7 -1.94 15.66 2.61
C GLY A 7 -3.21 14.85 2.30
N LEU A 8 -3.32 13.64 2.87
CA LEU A 8 -4.52 12.80 2.72
C LEU A 8 -5.76 13.45 3.35
N GLU A 9 -5.63 14.04 4.53
CA GLU A 9 -6.73 14.78 5.18
C GLU A 9 -7.19 15.97 4.34
N MET A 10 -6.25 16.70 3.73
CA MET A 10 -6.56 17.81 2.84
C MET A 10 -7.28 17.33 1.56
N PHE A 11 -6.81 16.23 0.96
CA PHE A 11 -7.47 15.61 -0.19
C PHE A 11 -8.91 15.22 0.15
N VAL A 12 -9.13 14.58 1.31
CA VAL A 12 -10.47 14.21 1.80
C VAL A 12 -11.33 15.47 2.00
N ALA A 13 -10.78 16.53 2.57
CA ALA A 13 -11.51 17.78 2.81
C ALA A 13 -11.98 18.44 1.50
N LEU A 14 -11.17 18.39 0.44
CA LEU A 14 -11.46 19.00 -0.86
C LEU A 14 -12.33 18.12 -1.75
N SER A 15 -12.06 16.81 -1.81
CA SER A 15 -12.71 15.88 -2.74
C SER A 15 -13.91 15.16 -2.15
N ARG A 16 -14.03 15.08 -0.82
CA ARG A 16 -14.95 14.21 -0.09
C ARG A 16 -14.76 12.71 -0.37
N LEU A 17 -13.66 12.32 -1.02
CA LEU A 17 -13.30 10.93 -1.25
C LEU A 17 -12.49 10.41 -0.06
N HIS A 18 -13.00 9.35 0.56
CA HIS A 18 -12.35 8.68 1.68
C HIS A 18 -11.62 7.42 1.20
N MET A 19 -10.44 7.16 1.76
CA MET A 19 -9.77 5.87 1.58
C MET A 19 -10.50 4.81 2.42
N SER A 20 -10.59 3.59 1.89
CA SER A 20 -11.21 2.46 2.58
C SER A 20 -10.17 1.75 3.45
N PRO A 21 -10.29 1.72 4.79
CA PRO A 21 -9.30 1.05 5.65
C PRO A 21 -9.16 -0.46 5.40
N THR A 22 -10.17 -1.10 4.81
CA THR A 22 -10.18 -2.54 4.51
C THR A 22 -9.63 -2.87 3.13
N LYS A 23 -9.62 -1.92 2.19
CA LYS A 23 -9.06 -2.09 0.84
C LYS A 23 -7.67 -1.47 0.70
N SER A 24 -7.36 -0.47 1.51
CA SER A 24 -6.09 0.24 1.51
C SER A 24 -5.08 -0.45 2.43
N HIS A 25 -3.92 -0.76 1.87
CA HIS A 25 -2.83 -1.43 2.57
C HIS A 25 -1.56 -0.59 2.51
N LEU A 26 -0.75 -0.64 3.57
CA LEU A 26 0.58 -0.07 3.59
C LEU A 26 1.61 -1.17 3.32
N ILE A 27 2.31 -1.10 2.19
CA ILE A 27 3.39 -2.03 1.85
C ILE A 27 4.73 -1.34 2.16
N LEU A 28 5.52 -1.95 3.04
CA LEU A 28 6.76 -1.35 3.53
C LEU A 28 7.99 -2.06 2.96
N SER A 29 8.97 -1.29 2.50
CA SER A 29 10.29 -1.81 2.17
C SER A 29 11.00 -2.31 3.44
N LYS A 30 12.00 -3.18 3.28
CA LYS A 30 12.85 -3.64 4.39
C LYS A 30 13.47 -2.46 5.16
N SER A 31 13.90 -1.42 4.45
CA SER A 31 14.50 -0.22 5.06
C SER A 31 13.52 0.65 5.85
N ALA A 32 12.21 0.52 5.62
CA ALA A 32 11.18 1.28 6.32
C ALA A 32 10.60 0.53 7.55
N GLN A 33 11.00 -0.72 7.78
CA GLN A 33 10.45 -1.57 8.84
C GLN A 33 10.68 -0.98 10.25
N TYR A 34 11.75 -0.20 10.46
CA TYR A 34 11.98 0.46 11.75
C TYR A 34 10.88 1.47 12.13
N ASN A 35 10.11 1.96 11.16
CA ASN A 35 8.99 2.89 11.35
C ASN A 35 7.61 2.22 11.20
N ARG A 36 7.56 0.89 11.02
CA ARG A 36 6.34 0.12 10.70
C ARG A 36 5.16 0.51 11.58
N ASP A 37 5.27 0.29 12.88
CA ASP A 37 4.14 0.48 13.82
C ASP A 37 3.68 1.93 13.88
N ARG A 38 4.62 2.87 13.78
CA ARG A 38 4.31 4.29 13.74
C ARG A 38 3.51 4.64 12.49
N LEU A 39 3.90 4.13 11.31
CA LEU A 39 3.20 4.42 10.06
C LEU A 39 1.81 3.77 10.03
N LEU A 40 1.69 2.51 10.44
CA LEU A 40 0.41 1.81 10.54
C LEU A 40 -0.54 2.53 11.48
N ARG A 41 -0.06 2.95 12.67
CA ARG A 41 -0.88 3.69 13.65
C ARG A 41 -1.30 5.07 13.15
N VAL A 42 -0.41 5.78 12.47
CA VAL A 42 -0.68 7.14 11.98
C VAL A 42 -1.67 7.12 10.81
N LEU A 43 -1.61 6.11 9.94
CA LEU A 43 -2.45 6.03 8.74
C LEU A 43 -3.72 5.20 8.94
N GLY A 44 -3.74 4.27 9.91
CA GLY A 44 -4.88 3.40 10.18
C GLY A 44 -5.11 2.33 9.11
N PHE A 45 -4.10 2.03 8.29
CA PHE A 45 -4.14 0.96 7.30
C PHE A 45 -3.55 -0.33 7.85
N GLN A 46 -3.99 -1.46 7.29
CA GLN A 46 -3.34 -2.74 7.51
C GLN A 46 -2.03 -2.81 6.72
N GLU A 47 -1.08 -3.60 7.21
CA GLU A 47 0.12 -3.89 6.42
C GLU A 47 -0.22 -4.84 5.28
N GLY A 48 0.22 -4.49 4.07
CA GLY A 48 0.10 -5.34 2.88
C GLY A 48 1.39 -6.10 2.61
N GLN A 49 1.28 -7.18 1.83
CA GLN A 49 2.41 -7.97 1.35
C GLN A 49 2.39 -8.05 -0.16
N LEU A 50 3.58 -8.12 -0.77
CA LEU A 50 3.74 -8.35 -2.21
C LEU A 50 3.84 -9.85 -2.50
N PRO A 51 3.42 -10.30 -3.69
CA PRO A 51 2.77 -9.51 -4.76
C PRO A 51 1.30 -9.16 -4.44
N VAL A 52 0.86 -7.95 -4.80
CA VAL A 52 -0.56 -7.55 -4.70
C VAL A 52 -1.20 -7.60 -6.09
N ARG A 53 -2.41 -8.15 -6.21
CA ARG A 53 -3.17 -8.09 -7.47
C ARG A 53 -3.65 -6.67 -7.74
N TYR A 54 -3.24 -6.09 -8.86
CA TYR A 54 -3.68 -4.78 -9.31
C TYR A 54 -3.83 -4.77 -10.82
N PRO A 55 -4.91 -4.17 -11.32
CA PRO A 55 -6.00 -4.87 -12.03
C PRO A 55 -5.60 -6.21 -12.68
N GLY A 56 -5.72 -7.30 -11.92
CA GLY A 56 -5.52 -8.68 -12.41
C GLY A 56 -4.06 -9.13 -12.56
N LEU A 57 -3.09 -8.22 -12.42
CA LEU A 57 -1.67 -8.52 -12.55
C LEU A 57 -0.96 -8.45 -11.19
N PRO A 58 0.11 -9.23 -10.97
CA PRO A 58 0.92 -9.10 -9.77
C PRO A 58 1.71 -7.79 -9.83
N LEU A 59 1.45 -6.91 -8.87
CA LEU A 59 2.35 -5.82 -8.56
C LEU A 59 3.48 -6.38 -7.69
N ILE A 60 4.72 -6.32 -8.20
CA ILE A 60 5.94 -6.74 -7.53
C ILE A 60 6.86 -5.53 -7.30
N ALA A 61 7.72 -5.60 -6.27
CA ALA A 61 8.76 -4.60 -6.01
C ALA A 61 10.18 -5.11 -6.33
N SER A 62 10.29 -6.30 -6.90
CA SER A 62 11.53 -6.90 -7.39
C SER A 62 11.70 -6.65 -8.89
N ARG A 63 12.90 -6.95 -9.42
CA ARG A 63 13.08 -7.08 -10.87
C ARG A 63 12.16 -8.20 -11.38
N LEU A 64 11.44 -7.91 -12.47
CA LEU A 64 10.59 -8.88 -13.14
C LEU A 64 11.42 -10.03 -13.70
N SER A 65 10.98 -11.25 -13.44
CA SER A 65 11.56 -12.49 -13.97
C SER A 65 10.53 -13.22 -14.84
N LEU A 66 10.99 -14.15 -15.70
CA LEU A 66 10.07 -14.95 -16.52
C LEU A 66 9.09 -15.79 -15.67
N SER A 67 9.48 -16.18 -14.46
CA SER A 67 8.59 -16.88 -13.52
C SER A 67 7.43 -16.02 -13.03
N ASP A 68 7.59 -14.69 -13.00
CA ASP A 68 6.53 -13.75 -12.61
C ASP A 68 5.50 -13.52 -13.73
N CYS A 69 5.86 -13.89 -14.97
CA CYS A 69 5.01 -13.73 -16.16
C CYS A 69 4.09 -14.94 -16.42
N LYS A 70 4.04 -15.90 -15.49
CA LYS A 70 3.10 -17.02 -15.59
C LYS A 70 1.66 -16.51 -15.36
N PRO A 71 0.67 -17.03 -16.10
CA PRO A 71 -0.73 -16.75 -15.80
C PRO A 71 -1.02 -17.11 -14.34
N PHE A 72 -1.81 -16.28 -13.65
CA PHE A 72 -2.37 -16.67 -12.36
C PHE A 72 -3.34 -17.81 -12.61
N GLU A 73 -2.97 -19.03 -12.21
CA GLU A 73 -3.93 -20.12 -12.04
C GLU A 73 -4.72 -19.82 -10.76
N ASP A 74 -6.06 -19.85 -10.85
CA ASP A 74 -6.97 -19.62 -9.71
C ASP A 74 -7.02 -20.82 -8.75
#